data_AF-N6UW05-F1
#
_entry.id   AF-N6UW05-F1
#
_cell.length_a   1.000
_cell.length_b   1.000
_cell.length_c   1.000
_cell.angle_alpha   90.00
_cell.angle_beta   90.00
_cell.angle_gamma   90.00
#
_symmetry.space_group_name_H-M   'P 1'
#
loop_
_entity.id
_entity.type
_entity.pdbx_description
1 polymer ?
#
loop_
_entity_poly.entity_id
_entity_poly.type
_entity_poly.pdbx_seq_one_letter_code
_entity_poly.pdbx_strand_id
1 'polypeptide(L)'
;MGGMETLMMRGNVTFEGVTEGININGGGRSGAANVMGMGGTTMTVNGSGVVGIKVQDMKAIDATVMRLKIVGDRSGGKGVEFIGKGGTLVLNMVDVSGFATGVSASKGKLEMMGGSITFASGGTGLNVSGTADAELMGGRIVGGGSNSTGVVMESEGVLMLNMVNISDVRVSGKYGVQMMK
;
A
#
# COMPACT_ATOMS: atom_id res chain seq x y z
N MET A 1 27.46 -1.28 -0.88
CA MET A 1 26.00 -1.51 -0.83
C MET A 1 25.71 -2.33 0.41
N GLY A 2 24.82 -1.87 1.29
CA GLY A 2 24.33 -2.69 2.40
C GLY A 2 23.63 -3.94 1.85
N GLY A 3 23.72 -5.06 2.57
CA GLY A 3 23.03 -6.29 2.16
C GLY A 3 21.53 -6.08 2.06
N MET A 4 20.89 -6.80 1.16
CA MET A 4 19.43 -6.82 1.03
C MET A 4 18.86 -7.81 2.03
N GLU A 5 18.11 -7.32 3.01
CA GLU A 5 17.48 -8.16 4.04
C GLU A 5 16.14 -8.68 3.53
N THR A 6 15.79 -9.93 3.82
CA THR A 6 14.51 -10.51 3.37
C THR A 6 13.79 -11.21 4.52
N LEU A 7 12.59 -10.75 4.83
CA LEU A 7 11.63 -11.47 5.64
C LEU A 7 10.78 -12.38 4.74
N MET A 8 10.83 -13.69 4.99
CA MET A 8 10.07 -14.68 4.23
C MET A 8 8.94 -15.29 5.08
N MET A 9 7.70 -15.09 4.65
CA MET A 9 6.51 -15.64 5.29
C MET A 9 6.08 -16.94 4.60
N ARG A 10 6.35 -18.06 5.28
CA ARG A 10 6.08 -19.43 4.78
C ARG A 10 4.67 -19.95 5.02
N GLY A 11 3.88 -19.23 5.80
CA GLY A 11 2.51 -19.57 6.14
C GLY A 11 1.77 -18.34 6.65
N ASN A 12 0.46 -18.46 6.85
CA ASN A 12 -0.36 -17.36 7.29
C ASN A 12 0.06 -16.87 8.69
N VAL A 13 0.06 -15.56 8.89
CA VAL A 13 0.41 -14.93 10.17
C VAL A 13 -0.65 -13.91 10.52
N THR A 14 -1.09 -13.91 11.78
CA THR A 14 -1.99 -12.90 12.34
C THR A 14 -1.23 -12.09 13.38
N PHE A 15 -1.30 -10.77 13.25
CA PHE A 15 -0.78 -9.81 14.21
C PHE A 15 -1.94 -9.24 15.03
N GLU A 16 -1.88 -9.40 16.35
CA GLU A 16 -2.89 -8.91 17.30
C GLU A 16 -2.26 -7.96 18.31
N GLY A 17 -2.99 -6.92 18.70
CA GLY A 17 -2.51 -5.94 19.68
C GLY A 17 -1.34 -5.07 19.20
N VAL A 18 -1.12 -4.98 17.89
CA VAL A 18 -0.08 -4.15 17.27
C VAL A 18 -0.67 -2.90 16.63
N THR A 19 0.16 -1.88 16.43
CA THR A 19 -0.18 -0.71 15.59
C THR A 19 0.25 -0.90 14.14
N GLU A 20 1.29 -1.69 13.91
CA GLU A 20 1.92 -1.93 12.62
C GLU A 20 2.24 -3.43 12.53
N GLY A 21 1.83 -4.10 11.45
CA GLY A 21 2.15 -5.52 11.28
C GLY A 21 3.62 -5.74 10.96
N ILE A 22 4.12 -5.06 9.92
CA ILE A 22 5.55 -4.97 9.61
C ILE A 22 5.93 -3.51 9.45
N ASN A 23 7.03 -3.12 10.10
CA ASN A 23 7.64 -1.81 9.99
C ASN A 23 9.03 -1.95 9.37
N ILE A 24 9.15 -1.53 8.12
CA ILE A 24 10.42 -1.45 7.40
C ILE A 24 11.00 -0.06 7.67
N ASN A 25 12.09 -0.02 8.45
CA ASN A 25 12.77 1.21 8.83
C ASN A 25 14.24 1.19 8.38
N GLY A 26 14.63 2.10 7.47
CA GLY A 26 15.99 2.17 6.94
C GLY A 26 17.07 2.67 7.91
N GLY A 27 16.68 3.17 9.09
CA GLY A 27 17.61 3.57 10.15
C GLY A 27 18.62 4.63 9.72
N GLY A 28 18.35 5.41 8.66
CA GLY A 28 19.22 6.46 8.15
C GLY A 28 20.43 5.98 7.33
N ARG A 29 20.47 4.71 6.92
CA ARG A 29 21.43 4.16 5.95
C ARG A 29 20.70 3.72 4.69
N SER A 30 21.24 4.04 3.52
CA SER A 30 20.71 3.52 2.26
C SER A 30 20.84 1.99 2.27
N GLY A 31 19.70 1.31 2.16
CA GLY A 31 19.58 -0.14 2.23
C GLY A 31 18.35 -0.63 1.49
N ALA A 32 18.28 -1.95 1.30
CA ALA A 32 17.16 -2.60 0.66
C ALA A 32 16.54 -3.65 1.57
N ALA A 33 15.21 -3.66 1.68
CA ALA A 33 14.49 -4.61 2.53
C ALA A 33 13.33 -5.26 1.75
N ASN A 34 13.20 -6.58 1.89
CA ASN A 34 12.16 -7.34 1.21
C ASN A 34 11.23 -8.04 2.21
N VAL A 35 9.94 -8.06 1.88
CA VAL A 35 8.94 -8.91 2.52
C VAL A 35 8.34 -9.81 1.44
N MET A 36 8.44 -11.12 1.62
CA MET A 36 7.99 -12.09 0.63
C MET A 36 7.02 -13.11 1.23
N GLY A 37 5.84 -13.24 0.63
CA GLY A 37 4.93 -14.36 0.87
C GLY A 37 5.25 -15.56 -0.03
N MET A 38 5.17 -16.78 0.51
CA MET A 38 5.27 -18.02 -0.27
C MET A 38 3.88 -18.61 -0.54
N GLY A 39 3.54 -18.86 -1.81
CA GLY A 39 2.33 -19.62 -2.13
C GLY A 39 1.00 -18.93 -1.80
N GLY A 40 0.95 -17.59 -1.79
CA GLY A 40 -0.28 -16.85 -1.51
C GLY A 40 -0.54 -16.63 -0.01
N THR A 41 0.53 -16.65 0.79
CA THR A 41 0.50 -16.35 2.23
C THR A 41 -0.34 -15.12 2.54
N THR A 42 -1.16 -15.23 3.58
CA THR A 42 -1.94 -14.13 4.14
C THR A 42 -1.31 -13.62 5.43
N MET A 43 -1.06 -12.32 5.45
CA MET A 43 -0.76 -11.53 6.63
C MET A 43 -2.04 -10.82 7.07
N THR A 44 -2.51 -11.11 8.28
CA THR A 44 -3.67 -10.46 8.88
C THR A 44 -3.21 -9.51 9.98
N VAL A 45 -3.69 -8.27 9.97
CA VAL A 45 -3.39 -7.26 10.99
C VAL A 45 -4.70 -6.67 11.49
N ASN A 46 -5.07 -7.01 12.72
CA ASN A 46 -6.33 -6.59 13.32
C ASN A 46 -6.11 -5.40 14.25
N GLY A 47 -7.07 -4.49 14.32
CA GLY A 47 -7.04 -3.32 15.19
C GLY A 47 -7.45 -2.04 14.48
N SER A 48 -8.06 -1.13 15.25
CA SER A 48 -8.49 0.18 14.76
C SER A 48 -7.28 1.05 14.39
N GLY A 49 -7.27 1.53 13.15
CA GLY A 49 -6.25 2.47 12.67
C GLY A 49 -4.87 1.85 12.42
N VAL A 50 -4.75 0.53 12.39
CA VAL A 50 -3.48 -0.16 12.17
C VAL A 50 -2.93 0.04 10.76
N VAL A 51 -1.63 -0.16 10.62
CA VAL A 51 -0.95 -0.24 9.32
C VAL A 51 -0.51 -1.68 9.08
N GLY A 52 -0.89 -2.25 7.92
CA GLY A 52 -0.44 -3.59 7.53
C GLY A 52 1.08 -3.63 7.39
N ILE A 53 1.60 -2.92 6.38
CA ILE A 53 3.04 -2.71 6.19
C ILE A 53 3.33 -1.21 6.14
N LYS A 54 4.19 -0.75 7.04
CA LYS A 54 4.71 0.61 7.04
C LYS A 54 6.13 0.61 6.52
N VAL A 55 6.41 1.51 5.58
CA VAL A 55 7.74 1.77 5.07
C VAL A 55 8.10 3.21 5.37
N GLN A 56 9.10 3.40 6.22
CA GLN A 56 9.55 4.71 6.67
C GLN A 56 11.08 4.75 6.73
N ASP A 57 11.67 5.90 6.47
CA ASP A 57 13.09 6.11 6.71
C ASP A 57 13.40 7.60 6.90
N MET A 58 14.53 7.86 7.56
CA MET A 58 15.11 9.20 7.71
C MET A 58 15.89 9.64 6.46
N LYS A 59 16.20 8.72 5.53
CA LYS A 59 16.78 8.98 4.20
C LYS A 59 15.99 8.22 3.12
N ALA A 60 16.68 7.59 2.16
CA ALA A 60 16.08 6.81 1.08
C ALA A 60 16.23 5.31 1.38
N ILE A 61 15.12 4.58 1.28
CA ILE A 61 15.06 3.13 1.41
C ILE A 61 14.39 2.55 0.17
N ASP A 62 14.97 1.49 -0.37
CA ASP A 62 14.32 0.68 -1.39
C ASP A 62 13.68 -0.53 -0.69
N ALA A 63 12.38 -0.73 -0.87
CA ALA A 63 11.67 -1.83 -0.25
C ALA A 63 10.86 -2.58 -1.28
N THR A 64 10.86 -3.92 -1.20
CA THR A 64 10.00 -4.77 -2.04
C THR A 64 9.09 -5.61 -1.18
N VAL A 65 7.78 -5.47 -1.36
CA VAL A 65 6.80 -6.43 -0.84
C VAL A 65 6.29 -7.24 -2.02
N MET A 66 6.30 -8.56 -1.89
CA MET A 66 5.86 -9.41 -3.00
C MET A 66 5.13 -10.68 -2.60
N ARG A 67 4.19 -11.08 -3.47
CA ARG A 67 3.42 -12.34 -3.37
C ARG A 67 2.71 -12.54 -2.02
N LEU A 68 2.21 -11.44 -1.46
CA LEU A 68 1.62 -11.40 -0.13
C LEU A 68 0.19 -10.89 -0.23
N LYS A 69 -0.71 -11.51 0.54
CA LYS A 69 -2.02 -10.95 0.82
C LYS A 69 -2.00 -10.27 2.19
N ILE A 70 -2.40 -9.01 2.26
CA ILE A 70 -2.45 -8.19 3.47
C ILE A 70 -3.92 -7.91 3.77
N VAL A 71 -4.38 -8.30 4.96
CA VAL A 71 -5.80 -8.25 5.34
C VAL A 71 -5.97 -7.51 6.66
N GLY A 72 -6.80 -6.48 6.65
CA GLY A 72 -7.30 -5.81 7.86
C GLY A 72 -8.71 -6.29 8.22
N ASP A 73 -9.20 -5.82 9.37
CA ASP A 73 -10.52 -6.15 9.91
C ASP A 73 -11.62 -5.15 9.52
N ARG A 74 -11.32 -4.18 8.65
CA ARG A 74 -12.19 -3.06 8.22
C ARG A 74 -12.46 -2.02 9.30
N SER A 75 -11.76 -2.04 10.43
CA SER A 75 -11.92 -1.04 11.50
C SER A 75 -11.18 0.28 11.24
N GLY A 76 -10.64 0.48 10.04
CA GLY A 76 -9.94 1.70 9.63
C GLY A 76 -8.58 1.40 9.01
N GLY A 77 -7.61 2.28 9.26
CA GLY A 77 -6.20 2.01 9.00
C GLY A 77 -5.80 2.00 7.52
N LYS A 78 -4.57 1.53 7.29
CA LYS A 78 -3.92 1.50 5.98
C LYS A 78 -3.34 0.11 5.71
N GLY A 79 -3.55 -0.44 4.53
CA GLY A 79 -2.92 -1.72 4.18
C GLY A 79 -1.41 -1.58 4.00
N VAL A 80 -1.01 -0.59 3.21
CA VAL A 80 0.39 -0.20 3.04
C VAL A 80 0.54 1.32 3.17
N GLU A 81 1.53 1.76 3.94
CA GLU A 81 1.87 3.18 4.10
C GLU A 81 3.36 3.42 3.79
N PHE A 82 3.62 4.29 2.80
CA PHE A 82 4.97 4.73 2.43
C PHE A 82 5.16 6.22 2.75
N ILE A 83 5.99 6.48 3.77
CA ILE A 83 6.22 7.83 4.32
C ILE A 83 7.72 8.13 4.50
N GLY A 84 8.59 7.48 3.71
CA GLY A 84 10.05 7.69 3.76
C GLY A 84 10.48 9.08 3.31
N LYS A 85 11.79 9.41 3.35
CA LYS A 85 12.32 10.67 2.78
C LYS A 85 12.75 10.53 1.32
N GLY A 86 12.63 9.34 0.73
CA GLY A 86 12.95 9.00 -0.66
C GLY A 86 13.05 7.49 -0.86
N GLY A 87 13.55 7.06 -2.03
CA GLY A 87 13.66 5.64 -2.40
C GLY A 87 12.40 5.09 -3.05
N THR A 88 12.40 3.78 -3.33
CA THR A 88 11.34 3.11 -4.07
C THR A 88 10.67 2.02 -3.25
N LEU A 89 9.35 2.06 -3.12
CA LEU A 89 8.56 0.93 -2.64
C LEU A 89 7.95 0.18 -3.83
N VAL A 90 8.34 -1.07 -4.01
CA VAL A 90 7.77 -1.98 -5.01
C VAL A 90 6.78 -2.94 -4.34
N LEU A 91 5.54 -2.95 -4.84
CA LEU A 91 4.49 -3.91 -4.48
C LEU A 91 4.25 -4.85 -5.67
N ASN A 92 4.83 -6.04 -5.65
CA ASN A 92 4.76 -6.99 -6.76
C ASN A 92 3.82 -8.16 -6.44
N MET A 93 2.69 -8.26 -7.16
CA MET A 93 1.67 -9.27 -6.95
C MET A 93 1.18 -9.30 -5.48
N VAL A 94 0.88 -8.12 -4.95
CA VAL A 94 0.39 -7.93 -3.58
C VAL A 94 -1.11 -7.66 -3.60
N ASP A 95 -1.85 -8.38 -2.76
CA ASP A 95 -3.28 -8.17 -2.57
C ASP A 95 -3.51 -7.48 -1.23
N VAL A 96 -4.16 -6.34 -1.23
CA VAL A 96 -4.50 -5.57 -0.03
C VAL A 96 -6.01 -5.54 0.15
N SER A 97 -6.50 -5.87 1.34
CA SER A 97 -7.94 -5.85 1.62
C SER A 97 -8.26 -5.53 3.08
N GLY A 98 -9.47 -5.04 3.35
CA GLY A 98 -9.95 -4.89 4.72
C GLY A 98 -9.42 -3.63 5.44
N PHE A 99 -9.01 -2.60 4.71
CA PHE A 99 -8.57 -1.33 5.26
C PHE A 99 -9.41 -0.17 4.73
N ALA A 100 -9.46 0.94 5.47
CA ALA A 100 -10.08 2.17 4.98
C ALA A 100 -9.28 2.77 3.83
N THR A 101 -7.95 2.78 3.94
CA THR A 101 -7.05 3.09 2.83
C THR A 101 -6.29 1.85 2.41
N GLY A 102 -6.34 1.49 1.13
CA GLY A 102 -5.58 0.35 0.64
C GLY A 102 -4.07 0.61 0.70
N VAL A 103 -3.60 1.55 -0.11
CA VAL A 103 -2.19 1.94 -0.20
C VAL A 103 -2.10 3.47 -0.13
N SER A 104 -1.14 3.99 0.64
CA SER A 104 -0.83 5.43 0.65
C SER A 104 0.66 5.70 0.51
N ALA A 105 1.02 6.69 -0.32
CA ALA A 105 2.38 7.18 -0.46
C ALA A 105 2.40 8.71 -0.34
N SER A 106 3.32 9.27 0.45
CA SER A 106 3.48 10.73 0.57
C SER A 106 4.82 11.27 0.08
N LYS A 107 5.80 10.38 -0.12
CA LYS A 107 7.16 10.67 -0.61
C LYS A 107 7.75 9.45 -1.31
N GLY A 108 8.80 9.68 -2.10
CA GLY A 108 9.50 8.62 -2.84
C GLY A 108 8.68 8.10 -4.02
N LYS A 109 9.11 6.99 -4.62
CA LYS A 109 8.42 6.34 -5.72
C LYS A 109 7.69 5.09 -5.23
N LEU A 110 6.37 5.04 -5.40
CA LEU A 110 5.58 3.82 -5.23
C LEU A 110 5.41 3.15 -6.60
N GLU A 111 5.85 1.90 -6.72
CA GLU A 111 5.60 1.07 -7.89
C GLU A 111 4.73 -0.12 -7.48
N MET A 112 3.64 -0.37 -8.19
CA MET A 112 2.83 -1.57 -8.00
C MET A 112 2.73 -2.34 -9.31
N MET A 113 3.14 -3.61 -9.27
CA MET A 113 3.16 -4.52 -10.42
C MET A 113 2.14 -5.63 -10.18
N GLY A 114 0.94 -5.47 -10.74
CA GLY A 114 -0.18 -6.40 -10.57
C GLY A 114 -0.75 -6.40 -9.14
N GLY A 115 -1.46 -7.49 -8.79
CA GLY A 115 -2.17 -7.60 -7.51
C GLY A 115 -3.48 -6.82 -7.46
N SER A 116 -3.98 -6.59 -6.26
CA SER A 116 -5.27 -5.92 -6.06
C SER A 116 -5.32 -5.07 -4.80
N ILE A 117 -6.08 -3.97 -4.85
CA ILE A 117 -6.41 -3.14 -3.71
C ILE A 117 -7.93 -3.16 -3.54
N THR A 118 -8.41 -3.77 -2.47
CA THR A 118 -9.82 -3.74 -2.07
C THR A 118 -9.94 -2.94 -0.79
N PHE A 119 -10.81 -1.93 -0.76
CA PHE A 119 -10.91 -1.03 0.40
C PHE A 119 -12.35 -0.91 0.90
N ALA A 120 -12.50 -0.49 2.16
CA ALA A 120 -13.79 -0.38 2.82
C ALA A 120 -14.64 0.79 2.25
N SER A 121 -15.95 0.74 2.49
CA SER A 121 -16.87 1.83 2.12
C SER A 121 -16.43 3.16 2.76
N GLY A 122 -16.59 4.26 2.02
CA GLY A 122 -16.13 5.57 2.48
C GLY A 122 -14.61 5.80 2.34
N GLY A 123 -13.86 4.75 2.01
CA GLY A 123 -12.40 4.75 1.97
C GLY A 123 -11.78 5.18 0.66
N THR A 124 -10.48 4.92 0.54
CA THR A 124 -9.67 5.21 -0.65
C THR A 124 -8.82 4.00 -1.03
N GLY A 125 -8.77 3.65 -2.32
CA GLY A 125 -7.89 2.58 -2.80
C GLY A 125 -6.42 2.98 -2.71
N LEU A 126 -6.03 3.95 -3.55
CA LEU A 126 -4.70 4.53 -3.57
C LEU A 126 -4.77 6.01 -3.20
N ASN A 127 -3.98 6.44 -2.22
CA ASN A 127 -3.79 7.86 -1.89
C ASN A 127 -2.33 8.27 -2.10
N VAL A 128 -2.09 9.21 -3.00
CA VAL A 128 -0.77 9.76 -3.32
C VAL A 128 -0.76 11.24 -2.98
N SER A 129 0.10 11.65 -2.05
CA SER A 129 0.16 13.03 -1.55
C SER A 129 1.60 13.53 -1.42
N GLY A 130 1.78 14.78 -1.00
CA GLY A 130 3.10 15.38 -0.80
C GLY A 130 3.91 15.42 -2.10
N THR A 131 5.06 14.76 -2.13
CA THR A 131 5.96 14.73 -3.30
C THR A 131 6.19 13.30 -3.81
N ALA A 132 5.24 12.40 -3.58
CA ALA A 132 5.32 11.02 -4.07
C ALA A 132 5.04 10.91 -5.57
N ASP A 133 5.81 10.07 -6.23
CA ASP A 133 5.44 9.50 -7.53
C ASP A 133 4.75 8.15 -7.30
N ALA A 134 3.76 7.83 -8.13
CA ALA A 134 3.08 6.54 -8.10
C ALA A 134 2.92 5.97 -9.51
N GLU A 135 3.38 4.74 -9.69
CA GLU A 135 3.28 3.99 -10.94
C GLU A 135 2.62 2.65 -10.69
N LEU A 136 1.41 2.46 -11.22
CA LEU A 136 0.67 1.21 -11.13
C LEU A 136 0.63 0.56 -12.52
N MET A 137 1.23 -0.62 -12.63
CA MET A 137 1.27 -1.43 -13.84
C MET A 137 0.43 -2.70 -13.65
N GLY A 138 -0.76 -2.71 -14.25
CA GLY A 138 -1.74 -3.77 -14.14
C GLY A 138 -2.47 -3.78 -12.78
N GLY A 139 -3.22 -4.85 -12.54
CA GLY A 139 -3.94 -5.04 -11.28
C GLY A 139 -5.31 -4.37 -11.22
N ARG A 140 -5.88 -4.33 -10.02
CA ARG A 140 -7.25 -3.87 -9.78
C ARG A 140 -7.36 -3.03 -8.52
N ILE A 141 -8.18 -1.99 -8.57
CA ILE A 141 -8.61 -1.21 -7.41
C ILE A 141 -10.13 -1.34 -7.32
N VAL A 142 -10.62 -1.92 -6.22
CA VAL A 142 -12.03 -2.26 -6.02
C VAL A 142 -12.53 -1.56 -4.76
N GLY A 143 -13.52 -0.69 -4.92
CA GLY A 143 -14.12 0.05 -3.83
C GLY A 143 -15.09 -0.76 -2.99
N GLY A 144 -15.42 -0.21 -1.82
CA GLY A 144 -16.40 -0.77 -0.90
C GLY A 144 -17.82 -0.22 -1.10
N GLY A 145 -18.15 0.36 -2.26
CA GLY A 145 -19.45 0.95 -2.55
C GLY A 145 -19.52 2.47 -2.31
N SER A 146 -20.58 2.95 -1.66
CA SER A 146 -20.88 4.39 -1.52
C SER A 146 -19.74 5.21 -0.90
N ASN A 147 -19.61 6.46 -1.32
CA ASN A 147 -18.65 7.44 -0.79
C ASN A 147 -17.17 7.00 -0.85
N SER A 148 -16.81 6.10 -1.75
CA SER A 148 -15.46 5.55 -1.92
C SER A 148 -14.73 6.23 -3.09
N THR A 149 -13.42 6.50 -3.00
CA THR A 149 -12.62 7.00 -4.12
C THR A 149 -11.57 5.97 -4.53
N GLY A 150 -11.44 5.63 -5.82
CA GLY A 150 -10.46 4.64 -6.27
C GLY A 150 -9.03 5.12 -6.04
N VAL A 151 -8.68 6.23 -6.69
CA VAL A 151 -7.36 6.88 -6.58
C VAL A 151 -7.56 8.35 -6.22
N VAL A 152 -6.80 8.83 -5.24
CA VAL A 152 -6.64 10.24 -4.91
C VAL A 152 -5.20 10.64 -5.20
N MET A 153 -5.01 11.69 -5.98
CA MET A 153 -3.72 12.28 -6.30
C MET A 153 -3.71 13.74 -5.86
N GLU A 154 -3.10 13.97 -4.71
CA GLU A 154 -2.85 15.28 -4.09
C GLU A 154 -1.36 15.66 -4.16
N SER A 155 -0.52 14.80 -4.72
CA SER A 155 0.92 15.03 -4.80
C SER A 155 1.31 15.96 -5.95
N GLU A 156 2.42 16.67 -5.77
CA GLU A 156 3.14 17.38 -6.83
C GLU A 156 3.88 16.43 -7.81
N GLY A 157 3.98 15.13 -7.47
CA GLY A 157 4.63 14.12 -8.29
C GLY A 157 3.78 13.63 -9.48
N VAL A 158 4.21 12.52 -10.06
CA VAL A 158 3.57 11.92 -11.24
C VAL A 158 2.74 10.70 -10.84
N LEU A 159 1.50 10.63 -11.33
CA LEU A 159 0.68 9.44 -11.28
C LEU A 159 0.62 8.78 -12.67
N MET A 160 1.06 7.52 -12.75
CA MET A 160 0.91 6.68 -13.93
C MET A 160 0.06 5.46 -13.60
N LEU A 161 -1.05 5.29 -14.33
CA LEU A 161 -1.92 4.12 -14.25
C LEU A 161 -1.94 3.42 -15.62
N ASN A 162 -1.27 2.28 -15.72
CA ASN A 162 -1.20 1.50 -16.94
C ASN A 162 -1.93 0.16 -16.77
N MET A 163 -2.95 -0.13 -17.58
CA MET A 163 -3.75 -1.37 -17.50
C MET A 163 -4.38 -1.65 -16.12
N VAL A 164 -4.69 -0.60 -15.36
CA VAL A 164 -5.34 -0.70 -14.04
C VAL A 164 -6.85 -0.68 -14.20
N ASN A 165 -7.55 -1.67 -13.65
CA ASN A 165 -9.01 -1.65 -13.56
C ASN A 165 -9.45 -0.99 -12.25
N ILE A 166 -10.36 0.00 -12.31
CA ILE A 166 -10.96 0.62 -11.14
C ILE A 166 -12.48 0.39 -11.17
N SER A 167 -13.02 -0.22 -10.12
CA SER A 167 -14.44 -0.61 -10.05
C SER A 167 -15.02 -0.43 -8.64
N ASP A 168 -16.35 -0.44 -8.53
CA ASP A 168 -17.12 -0.38 -7.27
C ASP A 168 -16.86 0.86 -6.39
N VAL A 169 -16.56 1.99 -7.03
CA VAL A 169 -16.25 3.28 -6.41
C VAL A 169 -17.40 4.30 -6.44
N ARG A 170 -18.67 3.90 -6.62
CA ARG A 170 -19.83 4.83 -6.69
C ARG A 170 -21.15 4.28 -6.15
N VAL A 171 -21.85 5.13 -5.38
CA VAL A 171 -23.33 5.33 -5.47
C VAL A 171 -23.74 6.81 -5.34
N SER A 172 -22.90 7.70 -4.78
CA SER A 172 -23.16 9.15 -4.81
C SER A 172 -21.88 9.96 -4.58
N GLY A 173 -21.34 10.61 -5.61
CA GLY A 173 -20.39 11.73 -5.44
C GLY A 173 -18.88 11.49 -5.43
N LYS A 174 -18.33 10.33 -5.86
CA LYS A 174 -16.86 10.14 -5.95
C LYS A 174 -16.37 9.48 -7.24
N TYR A 175 -15.07 9.64 -7.50
CA TYR A 175 -14.39 9.39 -8.76
C TYR A 175 -13.62 8.06 -8.78
N GLY A 176 -13.42 7.49 -9.98
CA GLY A 176 -12.41 6.44 -10.17
C GLY A 176 -11.01 6.97 -9.87
N VAL A 177 -10.70 8.16 -10.39
CA VAL A 177 -9.48 8.91 -10.09
C VAL A 177 -9.86 10.35 -9.79
N GLN A 178 -9.40 10.87 -8.65
CA GLN A 178 -9.57 12.26 -8.24
C GLN A 178 -8.20 12.93 -8.19
N MET A 179 -7.98 13.88 -9.10
CA MET A 179 -6.81 14.76 -9.08
C MET A 179 -7.16 16.02 -8.30
N MET A 180 -6.37 16.34 -7.28
CA MET A 180 -6.48 17.59 -6.52
C MET A 180 -5.36 18.54 -6.94
N LYS A 181 -5.66 19.84 -6.93
CA LYS A 181 -4.71 20.91 -7.25
C LYS A 181 -4.28 21.63 -5.99
#